data_AF-A0A978VSR9-F1
#
_entry.id   AF-A0A978VSR9-F1
#
_cell.length_a   1.000
_cell.length_b   1.000
_cell.length_c   1.000
_cell.angle_alpha   90.00
_cell.angle_beta   90.00
_cell.angle_gamma   90.00
#
_symmetry.space_group_name_H-M   'P 1'
#
loop_
_entity.id
_entity.type
_entity.pdbx_description
1 polymer ?
#
loop_
_entity_poly.entity_id
_entity_poly.type
_entity_poly.pdbx_seq_one_letter_code
_entity_poly.pdbx_strand_id
1 'polypeptide(L)'
;MGLFENPWADQIQTFVDKLGSQHHYAETFGDSPNLTIAEPGPHVINNVCGRVKCVVLLVSGRPFFIEPHVPSIDALAAAWLLGTEGHGIADVLFGDYGFTGKLPRTVDPLPMNVGDPHYDPVHPFGYDITANPIESN
;
A
#
# COMPACT_ATOMS: atom_id res chain seq x y z
N MET A 1 19.09 -24.75 -13.90
CA MET A 1 17.76 -24.11 -13.87
C MET A 1 17.21 -24.33 -12.47
N GLY A 2 17.67 -23.52 -11.51
CA GLY A 2 17.24 -23.60 -10.12
C GLY A 2 16.31 -22.43 -9.86
N LEU A 3 15.06 -22.74 -9.50
CA LEU A 3 14.12 -21.75 -8.98
C LEU A 3 14.58 -21.49 -7.53
N PHE A 4 15.14 -20.31 -7.27
CA PHE A 4 15.19 -19.79 -5.91
C PHE A 4 13.75 -19.42 -5.56
N GLU A 5 13.03 -20.34 -4.93
CA GLU A 5 11.80 -20.02 -4.21
C GLU A 5 12.19 -19.13 -3.04
N ASN A 6 11.99 -17.82 -3.18
CA ASN A 6 12.18 -16.85 -2.10
C ASN A 6 11.14 -17.15 -1.02
N PRO A 7 11.52 -17.62 0.19
CA PRO A 7 10.58 -18.12 1.21
C PRO A 7 9.57 -17.09 1.75
N TRP A 8 9.75 -15.82 1.37
CA TRP A 8 9.00 -14.65 1.81
C TRP A 8 8.01 -14.20 0.73
N ALA A 9 8.17 -14.66 -0.51
CA ALA A 9 7.26 -14.34 -1.61
C ALA A 9 5.81 -14.79 -1.27
N ASP A 10 5.69 -15.91 -0.56
CA ASP A 10 4.42 -16.44 -0.04
C ASP A 10 3.82 -15.59 1.10
N GLN A 11 4.57 -14.60 1.61
CA GLN A 11 4.17 -13.72 2.72
C GLN A 11 3.75 -12.32 2.25
N ILE A 12 3.81 -12.05 0.94
CA ILE A 12 3.36 -10.78 0.36
C ILE A 12 1.86 -10.88 0.14
N GLN A 13 1.09 -10.08 0.89
CA GLN A 13 -0.35 -10.01 0.69
C GLN A 13 -0.73 -8.73 -0.06
N THR A 14 -1.27 -8.93 -1.25
CA THR A 14 -1.83 -7.85 -2.05
C THR A 14 -3.27 -7.58 -1.65
N PHE A 15 -3.58 -6.32 -1.42
CA PHE A 15 -4.92 -5.84 -1.14
C PHE A 15 -5.36 -4.89 -2.25
N VAL A 16 -6.36 -5.33 -3.01
CA VAL A 16 -7.06 -4.50 -3.98
C VAL A 16 -8.31 -3.97 -3.30
N ASP A 17 -8.37 -2.66 -3.17
CA ASP A 17 -9.52 -2.00 -2.55
C ASP A 17 -10.82 -2.25 -3.35
N LYS A 18 -11.92 -2.40 -2.61
CA LYS A 18 -13.26 -2.68 -3.11
C LYS A 18 -14.20 -1.57 -2.64
N LEU A 19 -14.24 -0.48 -3.39
CA LEU A 19 -15.26 0.56 -3.22
C LEU A 19 -16.44 0.25 -4.14
N GLY A 20 -17.57 -0.15 -3.54
CA GLY A 20 -18.79 -0.47 -4.28
C GLY A 20 -18.92 -1.95 -4.72
N SER A 21 -19.96 -2.24 -5.49
CA SER A 21 -20.38 -3.61 -5.82
C SER A 21 -19.42 -4.37 -6.76
N GLN A 22 -18.44 -3.70 -7.37
CA GLN A 22 -17.47 -4.32 -8.28
C GLN A 22 -16.09 -3.67 -8.15
N HIS A 23 -15.05 -4.47 -8.40
CA HIS A 23 -13.66 -4.01 -8.48
C HIS A 23 -13.54 -2.96 -9.60
N HIS A 24 -12.81 -1.88 -9.33
CA HIS A 24 -12.69 -0.66 -10.14
C HIS A 24 -13.93 0.26 -10.09
N TYR A 25 -13.69 1.54 -9.83
CA TYR A 25 -14.71 2.58 -9.80
C TYR A 25 -14.31 3.75 -10.69
N ALA A 26 -15.30 4.51 -11.15
CA ALA A 26 -15.11 5.75 -11.89
C ALA A 26 -16.16 6.78 -11.45
N GLU A 27 -15.74 8.04 -11.35
CA GLU A 27 -16.60 9.19 -11.03
C GLU A 27 -17.46 8.94 -9.77
N THR A 28 -18.79 9.10 -9.88
CA THR A 28 -19.76 8.98 -8.78
C THR A 28 -19.72 7.62 -8.09
N PHE A 29 -19.33 6.56 -8.79
CA PHE A 29 -19.19 5.23 -8.19
C PHE A 29 -18.00 5.12 -7.23
N GLY A 30 -17.09 6.11 -7.25
CA GLY A 30 -15.95 6.20 -6.34
C GLY A 30 -16.22 6.99 -5.07
N ASP A 31 -17.33 7.72 -4.98
CA ASP A 31 -17.64 8.55 -3.82
C ASP A 31 -17.89 7.68 -2.59
N SER A 32 -17.11 7.91 -1.54
CA SER A 32 -17.29 7.23 -0.26
C SER A 32 -17.15 8.23 0.88
N PRO A 33 -18.11 8.26 1.82
CA PRO A 33 -17.98 9.06 3.03
C PRO A 33 -16.97 8.46 4.02
N ASN A 34 -16.54 7.21 3.80
CA ASN A 34 -15.58 6.51 4.65
C ASN A 34 -14.34 6.09 3.86
N LEU A 35 -13.15 6.43 4.36
CA LEU A 35 -11.86 6.09 3.76
C LEU A 35 -11.24 4.89 4.48
N THR A 36 -12.03 3.83 4.67
CA THR A 36 -11.60 2.55 5.27
C THR A 36 -11.54 1.46 4.20
N ILE A 37 -10.58 0.56 4.34
CA ILE A 37 -10.43 -0.61 3.47
C ILE A 37 -11.66 -1.52 3.64
N ALA A 38 -12.29 -1.90 2.53
CA ALA A 38 -13.43 -2.80 2.56
C ALA A 38 -13.03 -4.24 2.93
N GLU A 39 -13.96 -4.97 3.54
CA GLU A 39 -13.81 -6.41 3.75
C GLU A 39 -13.72 -7.17 2.41
N PRO A 40 -12.91 -8.24 2.31
CA PRO A 40 -12.24 -8.97 3.40
C PRO A 40 -10.86 -8.42 3.81
N GLY A 41 -10.49 -7.20 3.41
CA GLY A 41 -9.15 -6.65 3.60
C GLY A 41 -8.65 -6.69 5.05
N PRO A 42 -9.30 -5.95 5.97
CA PRO A 42 -8.94 -5.93 7.39
C PRO A 42 -8.86 -7.34 8.02
N HIS A 43 -9.80 -8.22 7.68
CA HIS A 43 -9.80 -9.60 8.18
C HIS A 43 -8.55 -10.37 7.75
N VAL A 44 -8.14 -10.28 6.48
CA VAL A 44 -6.94 -10.97 6.00
C VAL A 44 -5.67 -10.39 6.62
N ILE A 45 -5.57 -9.06 6.76
CA ILE A 45 -4.42 -8.42 7.44
C ILE A 45 -4.26 -8.98 8.85
N ASN A 46 -5.33 -8.96 9.64
CA ASN A 46 -5.28 -9.44 11.02
C ASN A 46 -4.95 -10.94 11.11
N ASN A 47 -5.45 -11.74 10.16
CA ASN A 47 -5.29 -13.19 10.17
C ASN A 47 -3.89 -13.64 9.71
N VAL A 48 -3.29 -12.95 8.74
CA VAL A 48 -1.98 -13.27 8.18
C VAL A 48 -0.88 -12.59 8.98
N CYS A 49 -0.94 -11.27 9.10
CA CYS A 49 0.12 -10.48 9.73
C CYS A 49 0.21 -10.71 11.25
N GLY A 50 -0.87 -11.21 11.88
CA GLY A 50 -0.82 -11.68 13.27
C GLY A 50 -0.05 -12.99 13.47
N ARG A 51 0.38 -13.70 12.42
CA ARG A 51 1.01 -15.03 12.51
C ARG A 51 2.38 -15.15 11.83
N VAL A 52 2.62 -14.35 10.80
CA VAL A 52 3.86 -14.38 10.01
C VAL A 52 4.31 -12.95 9.74
N LYS A 53 5.60 -12.80 9.38
CA LYS A 53 6.07 -11.53 8.83
C LYS A 53 5.25 -11.19 7.60
N CYS A 54 4.79 -9.95 7.52
CA CYS A 54 3.75 -9.56 6.59
C CYS A 54 4.10 -8.26 5.87
N VAL A 55 4.14 -8.33 4.54
CA VAL A 55 4.22 -7.14 3.69
C VAL A 55 2.86 -6.91 3.06
N VAL A 56 2.29 -5.73 3.32
CA VAL A 56 0.99 -5.32 2.77
C VAL A 56 1.22 -4.40 1.58
N LEU A 57 0.72 -4.82 0.43
CA LEU A 57 0.68 -3.99 -0.78
C LEU A 57 -0.74 -3.41 -0.94
N LEU A 58 -0.88 -2.11 -0.71
CA LEU A 58 -2.15 -1.39 -0.84
C LEU A 58 -2.32 -0.85 -2.26
N VAL A 59 -3.23 -1.46 -3.02
CA VAL A 59 -3.61 -1.04 -4.38
C VAL A 59 -4.88 -0.19 -4.29
N SER A 60 -4.73 1.13 -4.36
CA SER A 60 -5.85 2.07 -4.22
C SER A 60 -5.70 3.30 -5.12
N GLY A 61 -6.81 3.91 -5.54
CA GLY A 61 -6.78 5.19 -6.28
C GLY A 61 -6.52 6.42 -5.41
N ARG A 62 -6.52 6.26 -4.08
CA ARG A 62 -6.45 7.35 -3.09
C ARG A 62 -5.89 6.89 -1.75
N PRO A 63 -5.44 7.81 -0.87
CA PRO A 63 -5.08 7.50 0.49
C PRO A 63 -6.24 6.90 1.30
N PHE A 64 -5.91 5.99 2.21
CA PHE A 64 -6.84 5.33 3.13
C PHE A 64 -6.37 5.47 4.57
N PHE A 65 -7.32 5.48 5.49
CA PHE A 65 -7.04 5.39 6.92
C PHE A 65 -6.78 3.93 7.29
N ILE A 66 -5.50 3.58 7.49
CA ILE A 66 -5.04 2.22 7.80
C ILE A 66 -4.43 2.09 9.21
N GLU A 67 -4.40 3.18 9.98
CA GLU A 67 -3.77 3.26 11.31
C GLU A 67 -4.10 2.08 12.25
N PRO A 68 -5.34 1.55 12.32
CA PRO A 68 -5.65 0.42 13.20
C PRO A 68 -4.89 -0.87 12.88
N HIS A 69 -4.39 -1.01 11.65
CA HIS A 69 -3.71 -2.20 11.16
C HIS A 69 -2.18 -2.03 11.07
N VAL A 70 -1.67 -0.79 11.08
CA VAL A 70 -0.22 -0.53 10.99
C VAL A 70 0.59 -1.30 12.03
N PRO A 71 0.17 -1.43 13.31
CA PRO A 71 0.97 -2.15 14.30
C PRO A 71 1.17 -3.65 14.04
N SER A 72 0.32 -4.28 13.22
CA SER A 72 0.45 -5.70 12.87
C SER A 72 1.21 -5.93 11.57
N ILE A 73 1.55 -4.88 10.82
CA ILE A 73 2.17 -4.96 9.50
C ILE A 73 3.67 -4.65 9.63
N ASP A 74 4.54 -5.53 9.12
CA ASP A 74 5.99 -5.29 9.15
C ASP A 74 6.43 -4.27 8.09
N ALA A 75 5.78 -4.29 6.92
CA ALA A 75 6.02 -3.32 5.85
C ALA A 75 4.74 -3.03 5.06
N LEU A 76 4.52 -1.76 4.74
CA LEU A 76 3.36 -1.28 3.98
C LEU A 76 3.84 -0.49 2.77
N ALA A 77 3.35 -0.85 1.58
CA ALA A 77 3.63 -0.14 0.33
C ALA A 77 2.33 0.29 -0.35
N ALA A 78 2.20 1.59 -0.67
CA ALA A 78 1.11 2.10 -1.49
C ALA A 78 1.47 1.95 -2.98
N ALA A 79 0.82 1.01 -3.66
CA ALA A 79 1.09 0.66 -5.07
C ALA A 79 0.24 1.46 -6.06
N TRP A 80 -0.76 2.18 -5.58
CA TRP A 80 -1.77 2.89 -6.37
C TRP A 80 -2.53 1.96 -7.33
N LEU A 81 -2.99 2.46 -8.48
CA LEU A 81 -3.58 1.66 -9.54
C LEU A 81 -2.50 1.23 -10.53
N LEU A 82 -1.86 0.10 -10.22
CA LEU A 82 -0.86 -0.51 -11.10
C LEU A 82 -1.49 -0.80 -12.46
N GLY A 83 -0.83 -0.37 -13.54
CA GLY A 83 -1.22 -0.68 -14.90
C GLY A 83 -0.95 -2.16 -15.24
N THR A 84 -0.81 -2.47 -16.53
CA THR A 84 -0.55 -3.84 -17.00
C THR A 84 0.81 -4.40 -16.56
N GLU A 85 1.76 -3.52 -16.23
CA GLU A 85 3.14 -3.87 -15.87
C GLU A 85 3.31 -4.18 -14.38
N GLY A 86 2.55 -5.16 -13.88
CA GLY A 86 2.61 -5.61 -12.49
C GLY A 86 3.96 -6.20 -12.07
N HIS A 87 4.86 -6.53 -13.00
CA HIS A 87 6.21 -6.98 -12.66
C HIS A 87 7.04 -5.90 -11.96
N GLY A 88 6.78 -4.62 -12.24
CA GLY A 88 7.57 -3.54 -11.65
C GLY A 88 7.48 -3.48 -10.12
N ILE A 89 6.39 -3.97 -9.50
CA ILE A 89 6.32 -4.04 -8.03
C ILE A 89 7.14 -5.23 -7.48
N ALA A 90 7.24 -6.33 -8.24
CA ALA A 90 8.06 -7.48 -7.85
C ALA A 90 9.54 -7.09 -7.83
N ASP A 91 10.01 -6.41 -8.86
CA ASP A 91 11.40 -5.95 -8.99
C ASP A 91 11.85 -5.11 -7.78
N VAL A 92 10.96 -4.28 -7.23
CA VAL A 92 11.26 -3.44 -6.06
C VAL A 92 11.12 -4.22 -4.74
N LEU A 93 10.11 -5.09 -4.62
CA LEU A 93 9.91 -5.91 -3.42
C LEU A 93 11.01 -6.95 -3.21
N PHE A 94 11.56 -7.50 -4.30
CA PHE A 94 12.66 -8.46 -4.26
C PHE A 94 14.05 -7.82 -4.29
N GLY A 95 14.12 -6.50 -4.37
CA GLY A 95 15.36 -5.74 -4.22
C GLY A 95 16.23 -5.68 -5.47
N ASP A 96 15.70 -6.01 -6.65
CA ASP A 96 16.35 -5.74 -7.94
C ASP A 96 16.49 -4.22 -8.15
N TYR A 97 15.53 -3.44 -7.63
CA TYR A 97 15.58 -1.98 -7.57
C TYR A 97 15.21 -1.46 -6.18
N GLY A 98 15.69 -0.27 -5.85
CA GLY A 98 15.38 0.40 -4.59
C GLY A 98 14.04 1.17 -4.63
N PHE A 99 13.40 1.32 -3.47
CA PHE A 99 12.22 2.18 -3.34
C PHE A 99 12.62 3.66 -3.45
N THR A 100 11.95 4.39 -4.34
CA THR A 100 12.13 5.85 -4.56
C THR A 100 10.81 6.62 -4.53
N GLY A 101 9.71 5.92 -4.23
CA GLY A 101 8.35 6.45 -4.28
C GLY A 101 8.08 7.42 -3.14
N LYS A 102 7.70 8.66 -3.48
CA LYS A 102 7.26 9.68 -2.52
C LYS A 102 5.75 9.81 -2.52
N LEU A 103 5.13 10.02 -1.36
CA LEU A 103 3.69 10.19 -1.26
C LEU A 103 3.21 11.42 -2.07
N PRO A 104 2.36 11.24 -3.10
CA PRO A 104 1.88 12.33 -3.94
C PRO A 104 0.69 13.08 -3.33
N ARG A 105 0.16 12.60 -2.19
CA ARG A 105 -0.93 13.24 -1.42
C ARG A 105 -0.76 12.97 0.06
N THR A 106 -1.23 13.92 0.86
CA THR A 106 -1.39 13.80 2.31
C THR A 106 -2.40 12.71 2.65
N VAL A 107 -2.15 11.94 3.72
CA VAL A 107 -3.03 10.86 4.18
C VAL A 107 -3.94 11.37 5.31
N ASP A 108 -5.07 11.99 4.98
CA ASP A 108 -6.03 12.48 5.98
C ASP A 108 -7.50 12.39 5.55
N PRO A 109 -8.43 12.19 6.52
CA PRO A 109 -9.86 12.04 6.25
C PRO A 109 -10.58 13.35 5.90
N LEU A 110 -9.93 14.50 6.07
CA LEU A 110 -10.46 15.83 5.74
C LEU A 110 -9.56 16.50 4.69
N PRO A 111 -10.08 17.46 3.89
CA PRO A 111 -9.25 18.20 2.94
C PRO A 111 -8.15 18.94 3.70
N MET A 112 -6.95 18.37 3.67
CA MET A 112 -5.75 18.93 4.28
C MET A 112 -4.61 18.87 3.26
N ASN A 113 -4.33 20.02 2.67
CA ASN A 113 -3.36 20.21 1.61
C ASN A 113 -2.17 21.02 2.10
N VAL A 114 -1.05 20.87 1.39
CA VAL A 114 0.14 21.70 1.61
C VAL A 114 -0.26 23.17 1.47
N GLY A 115 -0.10 23.94 2.54
CA GLY A 115 -0.45 25.36 2.59
C GLY A 115 -1.67 25.71 3.44
N ASP A 116 -2.40 24.72 3.98
CA ASP A 116 -3.54 24.97 4.85
C ASP A 116 -3.10 25.49 6.25
N PRO A 117 -3.91 26.35 6.91
CA PRO A 117 -3.55 26.94 8.21
C PRO A 117 -3.37 25.92 9.35
N HIS A 118 -3.98 24.74 9.21
CA HIS A 118 -3.93 23.63 10.18
C HIS A 118 -3.46 22.36 9.46
N TYR A 119 -2.22 22.35 8.99
CA TYR A 119 -1.61 21.20 8.31
C TYR A 119 -0.90 20.28 9.31
N ASP A 120 -1.55 19.18 9.72
CA ASP A 120 -1.03 18.20 10.68
C ASP A 120 -1.23 16.74 10.21
N PRO A 121 -0.50 16.30 9.17
CA PRO A 121 -0.76 15.01 8.56
C PRO A 121 -0.03 13.84 9.22
N VAL A 122 -0.66 12.66 9.23
CA VAL A 122 -0.03 11.41 9.68
C VAL A 122 1.19 11.08 8.82
N HIS A 123 1.05 11.24 7.49
CA HIS A 123 2.18 11.22 6.56
C HIS A 123 2.09 12.42 5.61
N PRO A 124 3.09 13.33 5.64
CA PRO A 124 3.07 14.53 4.83
C PRO A 124 3.27 14.22 3.34
N PHE A 125 2.87 15.17 2.50
CA PHE A 125 3.21 15.14 1.08
C PHE A 125 4.75 15.02 0.91
N GLY A 126 5.19 14.13 0.02
CA GLY A 126 6.60 13.90 -0.23
C GLY A 126 7.28 12.95 0.76
N TYR A 127 6.55 12.37 1.73
CA TYR A 127 7.08 11.33 2.63
C TYR A 127 7.60 10.14 1.82
N ASP A 128 8.74 9.61 2.25
CA ASP A 128 9.51 8.61 1.53
C ASP A 128 10.05 7.57 2.51
N ILE A 129 10.07 6.31 2.06
CA ILE A 129 10.79 5.21 2.70
C ILE A 129 11.74 4.63 1.64
N THR A 130 12.99 5.10 1.64
CA THR A 130 13.99 4.64 0.69
C THR A 130 14.56 3.30 1.14
N ALA A 131 14.60 2.31 0.24
CA ALA A 131 15.35 1.08 0.43
C ALA A 131 16.40 0.96 -0.68
N ASN A 132 17.61 0.53 -0.34
CA ASN A 132 18.66 0.31 -1.32
C ASN A 132 18.47 -1.06 -2.01
N PRO A 133 18.89 -1.22 -3.28
CA PRO A 133 18.93 -2.52 -3.94
C PRO A 133 19.80 -3.53 -3.18
N ILE A 134 19.50 -4.82 -3.33
CA ILE A 134 20.34 -5.89 -2.78
C ILE A 134 21.56 -6.05 -3.69
N GLU A 135 22.77 -5.88 -3.15
CA GLU A 135 24.00 -6.08 -3.94
C GLU A 135 24.12 -7.57 -4.34
N SER A 136 24.10 -7.84 -5.65
CA SER A 136 24.46 -9.16 -6.18
C SER A 136 25.98 -9.34 -6.08
N ASN A 137 26.44 -10.26 -5.24
CA ASN A 137 27.85 -10.63 -5.09
C ASN A 137 28.25 -11.67 -6.15
#